data_AF-A0A7X5KQF1-F1
#
_entry.id   AF-A0A7X5KQF1-F1
#
_cell.length_a   1.000
_cell.length_b   1.000
_cell.length_c   1.000
_cell.angle_alpha   90.00
_cell.angle_beta   90.00
_cell.angle_gamma   90.00
#
_symmetry.space_group_name_H-M   'P 1'
#
loop_
_entity.id
_entity.type
_entity.pdbx_description
1 polymer ?
#
loop_
_entity_poly.entity_id
_entity_poly.type
_entity_poly.pdbx_seq_one_letter_code
_entity_poly.pdbx_strand_id
1 'polypeptide(L)'
;MKILLIAGHGDGDSGACANGYKEADLTREVVKLLADEMRDICDVTIADTSKNYFEYLKKHSYNFRPYDYVLEIHFNKFNEAANGTEIYVTTSEQGTGVESAIVRQLENDIGFVNRGVKRTNFNVISAAKRQGASAALLEVCFIDNEGDIFTYQGRKKSIITAIASGIAEGFGLKAPKSDRHWAEKYCDKLASLGYLDKDVWKYYECDMPVSHGLALLDNITGGRWGSNEADASIHWAQPVIISLCGKGVITDKQQYVDLITNDANMSNALCLALMDSVTGGMCKRYKDRKTDHWARNCLDSLCDKAVIYTPDAWVNFEGAVSYGRFMGLVCNAFGLM
;
A
#
# COMPACT_ATOMS: atom_id res chain seq x y z
N MET A 1 24.62 1.91 -0.29
CA MET A 1 23.76 3.08 -0.05
C MET A 1 24.01 3.57 1.35
N LYS A 2 24.56 4.78 1.47
CA LYS A 2 24.81 5.50 2.73
C LYS A 2 23.95 6.74 2.77
N ILE A 3 23.04 6.80 3.74
CA ILE A 3 22.08 7.91 3.89
C ILE A 3 22.40 8.71 5.14
N LEU A 4 22.45 10.03 5.02
CA LEU A 4 22.49 10.95 6.15
C LEU A 4 21.09 11.51 6.40
N LEU A 5 20.58 11.35 7.61
CA LEU A 5 19.35 11.98 8.07
C LEU A 5 19.68 13.21 8.91
N ILE A 6 19.07 14.34 8.60
CA ILE A 6 19.21 15.60 9.34
C ILE A 6 17.84 15.98 9.89
N ALA A 7 17.76 16.19 11.20
CA ALA A 7 16.60 16.82 11.81
C ALA A 7 16.71 18.34 11.62
N GLY A 8 15.71 18.97 11.00
CA GLY A 8 15.63 20.41 10.91
C GLY A 8 15.57 21.08 12.29
N HIS A 9 16.04 22.32 12.37
CA HIS A 9 16.12 23.15 13.59
C HIS A 9 17.06 22.58 14.67
N GLY A 10 16.95 23.04 15.92
CA GLY A 10 17.87 22.71 17.02
C GLY A 10 18.64 23.93 17.54
N ASP A 11 19.57 23.70 18.46
CA ASP A 11 20.38 24.77 19.08
C ASP A 11 19.56 25.97 19.61
N GLY A 12 18.43 25.69 20.27
CA GLY A 12 17.50 26.70 20.77
C GLY A 12 16.46 27.20 19.76
N ASP A 13 16.59 26.90 18.48
CA ASP A 13 15.55 27.12 17.46
C ASP A 13 14.53 25.97 17.51
N SER A 14 13.27 26.30 17.80
CA SER A 14 12.18 25.33 17.85
C SER A 14 11.60 24.99 16.48
N GLY A 15 11.94 25.77 15.45
CA GLY A 15 11.17 25.82 14.23
C GLY A 15 9.73 26.28 14.49
N ALA A 16 8.83 25.85 13.61
CA ALA A 16 7.41 26.11 13.75
C ALA A 16 6.83 25.46 15.02
N CYS A 17 5.96 26.20 15.70
CA CYS A 17 5.18 25.73 16.85
C CYS A 17 3.70 25.91 16.54
N ALA A 18 2.92 24.83 16.68
CA ALA A 18 1.47 24.81 16.55
C ALA A 18 0.91 23.47 17.10
N ASN A 19 -0.40 23.42 17.38
CA ASN A 19 -1.10 22.20 17.81
C ASN A 19 -0.49 21.48 19.03
N GLY A 20 0.24 22.21 19.87
CA GLY A 20 0.94 21.67 21.05
C GLY A 20 2.31 21.04 20.78
N TYR A 21 2.80 21.11 19.53
CA TYR A 21 4.07 20.52 19.11
C TYR A 21 5.07 21.57 18.64
N LYS A 22 6.36 21.22 18.73
CA LYS A 22 7.48 21.97 18.17
C LYS A 22 8.07 21.15 17.04
N GLU A 23 8.32 21.80 15.91
CA GLU A 23 8.91 21.16 14.73
C GLU A 23 10.22 20.45 15.07
N ALA A 24 11.13 21.11 15.81
CA ALA A 24 12.41 20.52 16.21
C ALA A 24 12.29 19.20 17.00
N ASP A 25 11.18 18.97 17.71
CA ASP A 25 10.95 17.72 18.44
C ASP A 25 10.43 16.63 17.48
N LEU A 26 9.54 16.99 16.55
CA LEU A 26 8.98 16.08 15.55
C LEU A 26 10.03 15.64 14.52
N THR A 27 10.90 16.54 14.06
CA THR A 27 11.97 16.20 13.12
C THR A 27 12.95 15.19 13.72
N ARG A 28 13.29 15.34 15.01
CA ARG A 28 14.12 14.36 15.77
C ARG A 28 13.44 13.01 15.90
N GLU A 29 12.13 13.00 16.14
CA GLU A 29 11.35 11.77 16.20
C GLU A 29 11.40 11.03 14.86
N VAL A 30 11.15 11.72 13.76
CA VAL A 30 11.14 11.13 12.42
C VAL A 30 12.51 10.56 12.06
N VAL A 31 13.61 11.32 12.22
CA VAL A 31 14.94 10.80 11.83
C VAL A 31 15.35 9.58 12.65
N LYS A 32 14.95 9.52 13.94
CA LYS A 32 15.21 8.37 14.80
C LYS A 32 14.43 7.14 14.31
N LEU A 33 13.12 7.27 14.12
CA LEU A 33 12.27 6.16 13.68
C LEU A 33 12.65 5.68 12.28
N LEU A 34 12.97 6.60 11.37
CA LEU A 34 13.38 6.26 10.00
C LEU A 34 14.73 5.52 9.98
N ALA A 35 15.70 5.93 10.80
CA ALA A 35 16.96 5.20 10.92
C ALA A 35 16.75 3.77 11.47
N ASP A 36 15.83 3.59 12.42
CA ASP A 36 15.49 2.28 12.96
C ASP A 36 14.82 1.37 11.90
N GLU A 37 13.85 1.90 11.15
CA GLU A 37 13.15 1.18 10.07
C GLU A 37 14.10 0.75 8.94
N MET A 38 15.09 1.57 8.64
CA MET A 38 16.03 1.36 7.53
C MET A 38 17.31 0.60 7.90
N ARG A 39 17.50 0.25 9.18
CA ARG A 39 18.76 -0.31 9.70
C ARG A 39 19.21 -1.61 9.00
N ASP A 40 18.25 -2.46 8.62
CA ASP A 40 18.51 -3.73 7.92
C ASP A 40 18.46 -3.58 6.39
N ILE A 41 18.27 -2.36 5.88
CA ILE A 41 18.09 -2.05 4.45
C ILE A 41 19.33 -1.36 3.88
N CYS A 42 19.86 -0.36 4.59
CA CYS A 42 21.04 0.39 4.17
C CYS A 42 21.80 1.00 5.37
N ASP A 43 22.98 1.56 5.10
CA ASP A 43 23.77 2.27 6.12
C ASP A 43 23.17 3.67 6.33
N VAL A 44 22.65 3.93 7.53
CA VAL A 44 21.99 5.18 7.89
C VAL A 44 22.72 5.83 9.05
N THR A 45 23.09 7.10 8.86
CA THR A 45 23.66 7.96 9.89
C THR A 45 22.67 9.07 10.24
N ILE A 46 22.45 9.32 11.53
CA ILE A 46 21.74 10.52 11.99
C ILE A 46 22.79 11.60 12.30
N ALA A 47 22.64 12.78 11.71
CA ALA A 47 23.48 13.93 12.02
C ALA A 47 23.26 14.37 13.49
N ASP A 48 24.24 15.05 14.09
CA ASP A 48 24.11 15.55 15.46
C ASP A 48 22.87 16.45 15.62
N THR A 49 21.82 15.87 16.20
CA THR A 49 20.50 16.52 16.28
C THR A 49 20.53 17.75 17.18
N SER A 50 21.52 17.92 18.07
CA SER A 50 21.61 19.13 18.90
C SER A 50 21.87 20.40 18.07
N LYS A 51 22.41 20.27 16.85
CA LYS A 51 22.76 21.39 15.98
C LYS A 51 21.61 21.83 15.07
N ASN A 52 21.46 23.14 14.92
CA ASN A 52 20.77 23.72 13.76
C ASN A 52 21.74 23.76 12.55
N TYR A 53 21.62 22.83 11.60
CA TYR A 53 22.53 22.75 10.45
C TYR A 53 22.41 23.95 9.51
N PHE A 54 21.25 24.60 9.42
CA PHE A 54 21.08 25.81 8.62
C PHE A 54 21.97 26.94 9.12
N GLU A 55 22.00 27.21 10.44
CA GLU A 55 22.86 28.22 11.04
C GLU A 55 24.33 27.76 11.13
N TYR A 56 24.56 26.50 11.51
CA TYR A 56 25.91 25.95 11.68
C TYR A 56 26.73 26.08 10.40
N LEU A 57 26.15 25.74 9.24
CA LEU A 57 26.84 25.75 7.94
C LEU A 57 27.12 27.15 7.39
N LYS A 58 26.61 28.22 8.01
CA LYS A 58 27.01 29.60 7.67
C LYS A 58 28.42 29.93 8.14
N LYS A 59 28.89 29.25 9.19
CA LYS A 59 30.17 29.53 9.87
C LYS A 59 31.14 28.34 9.85
N HIS A 60 30.62 27.14 9.64
CA HIS A 60 31.38 25.90 9.69
C HIS A 60 31.15 25.06 8.45
N SER A 61 31.95 24.00 8.30
CA SER A 61 31.77 23.01 7.23
C SER A 61 31.39 21.66 7.84
N TYR A 62 30.58 20.89 7.10
CA TYR A 62 30.29 19.50 7.38
C TYR A 62 30.64 18.68 6.14
N ASN A 63 31.26 17.51 6.32
CA ASN A 63 31.69 16.66 5.21
C ASN A 63 30.54 15.75 4.75
N PHE A 64 29.89 16.11 3.64
CA PHE A 64 28.80 15.32 3.07
C PHE A 64 29.28 14.25 2.08
N ARG A 65 30.55 14.28 1.66
CA ARG A 65 31.12 13.36 0.66
C ARG A 65 30.96 11.86 0.96
N PRO A 66 30.92 11.38 2.21
CA PRO A 66 30.74 9.96 2.49
C PRO A 66 29.33 9.42 2.20
N TYR A 67 28.35 10.28 1.94
CA TYR A 67 26.95 9.91 1.81
C TYR A 67 26.50 9.94 0.34
N ASP A 68 25.72 8.93 -0.04
CA ASP A 68 25.09 8.83 -1.36
C ASP A 68 23.85 9.74 -1.44
N TYR A 69 23.14 9.88 -0.31
CA TYR A 69 21.93 10.69 -0.18
C TYR A 69 21.83 11.40 1.18
N VAL A 70 21.35 12.64 1.19
CA VAL A 70 21.05 13.41 2.40
C VAL A 70 19.58 13.78 2.42
N LEU A 71 18.87 13.40 3.49
CA LEU A 71 17.48 13.77 3.70
C LEU A 71 17.36 14.63 4.96
N GLU A 72 16.96 15.89 4.76
CA GLU A 72 16.63 16.82 5.84
C GLU A 72 15.12 16.76 6.09
N ILE A 73 14.70 16.61 7.34
CA ILE A 73 13.30 16.47 7.74
C ILE A 73 12.82 17.77 8.38
N HIS A 74 11.65 18.24 7.93
CA HIS A 74 10.94 19.42 8.43
C HIS A 74 9.43 19.16 8.55
N PHE A 75 8.73 20.09 9.22
CA PHE A 75 7.27 20.17 9.22
C PHE A 75 6.84 21.59 8.85
N ASN A 76 6.02 21.71 7.82
CA ASN A 76 5.70 22.98 7.22
C ASN A 76 4.75 23.79 8.11
N LYS A 77 4.67 25.10 7.86
CA LYS A 77 3.70 25.99 8.50
C LYS A 77 3.27 27.08 7.53
N PHE A 78 1.98 27.37 7.45
CA PHE A 78 1.50 28.45 6.60
C PHE A 78 0.33 29.25 7.20
N ASN A 79 -0.88 28.69 7.20
CA ASN A 79 -2.10 29.41 7.53
C ASN A 79 -3.19 28.52 8.17
N GLU A 80 -2.79 27.42 8.80
CA GLU A 80 -3.66 26.41 9.44
C GLU A 80 -4.56 25.59 8.48
N ALA A 81 -4.83 26.09 7.27
CA ALA A 81 -5.65 25.42 6.27
C ALA A 81 -4.84 24.58 5.26
N ALA A 82 -3.62 25.02 4.90
CA ALA A 82 -2.74 24.26 4.03
C ALA A 82 -2.37 22.92 4.67
N ASN A 83 -2.41 21.84 3.87
CA ASN A 83 -2.12 20.49 4.33
C ASN A 83 -1.34 19.70 3.28
N GLY A 84 -0.88 18.52 3.68
CA GLY A 84 -0.19 17.55 2.84
C GLY A 84 1.33 17.60 2.94
N THR A 85 1.99 16.85 2.06
CA THR A 85 3.44 16.67 2.04
C THR A 85 4.06 17.30 0.79
N GLU A 86 5.26 17.86 0.95
CA GLU A 86 6.09 18.37 -0.15
C GLU A 86 7.56 18.06 0.10
N ILE A 87 8.33 17.95 -0.97
CA ILE A 87 9.75 17.67 -0.88
C ILE A 87 10.53 18.57 -1.84
N TYR A 88 11.65 19.08 -1.38
CA TYR A 88 12.47 20.04 -2.09
C TYR A 88 13.81 19.44 -2.45
N VAL A 89 14.20 19.55 -3.71
CA VAL A 89 15.56 19.31 -4.17
C VAL A 89 16.21 20.62 -4.61
N THR A 90 17.53 20.62 -4.78
CA THR A 90 18.22 21.78 -5.34
C THR A 90 17.90 21.96 -6.83
N THR A 91 18.08 23.19 -7.33
CA THR A 91 17.94 23.48 -8.76
C THR A 91 18.97 22.75 -9.65
N SER A 92 20.11 22.35 -9.08
CA SER A 92 21.14 21.58 -9.78
C SER A 92 20.91 20.06 -9.76
N GLU A 93 19.97 19.57 -8.95
CA GLU A 93 19.61 18.15 -8.90
C GLU A 93 18.90 17.72 -10.19
N GLN A 94 19.40 16.68 -10.86
CA GLN A 94 18.86 16.31 -12.19
C GLN A 94 17.66 15.38 -12.06
N GLY A 95 17.74 14.36 -11.20
CA GLY A 95 16.68 13.38 -10.98
C GLY A 95 15.87 13.68 -9.72
N THR A 96 14.59 13.30 -9.73
CA THR A 96 13.70 13.43 -8.56
C THR A 96 12.95 12.12 -8.25
N GLY A 97 13.47 10.98 -8.71
CA GLY A 97 12.75 9.70 -8.66
C GLY A 97 12.48 9.24 -7.24
N VAL A 98 13.45 9.40 -6.34
CA VAL A 98 13.35 9.06 -4.91
C VAL A 98 12.34 9.97 -4.23
N GLU A 99 12.41 11.26 -4.49
CA GLU A 99 11.57 12.28 -3.87
C GLU A 99 10.11 12.14 -4.31
N SER A 100 9.89 11.90 -5.61
CA SER A 100 8.57 11.57 -6.16
C SER A 100 8.01 10.29 -5.55
N ALA A 101 8.85 9.27 -5.32
CA ALA A 101 8.42 8.03 -4.68
C ALA A 101 8.01 8.28 -3.22
N ILE A 102 8.79 9.05 -2.44
CA ILE A 102 8.47 9.39 -1.04
C ILE A 102 7.09 10.06 -0.93
N VAL A 103 6.85 11.16 -1.66
CA VAL A 103 5.56 11.88 -1.54
C VAL A 103 4.38 11.06 -2.06
N ARG A 104 4.60 10.22 -3.09
CA ARG A 104 3.56 9.29 -3.59
C ARG A 104 3.23 8.20 -2.58
N GLN A 105 4.20 7.65 -1.85
CA GLN A 105 3.92 6.65 -0.80
C GLN A 105 3.19 7.30 0.37
N LEU A 106 3.55 8.51 0.76
CA LEU A 106 2.81 9.27 1.78
C LEU A 106 1.36 9.56 1.36
N GLU A 107 1.11 9.86 0.09
CA GLU A 107 -0.24 9.98 -0.47
C GLU A 107 -1.00 8.65 -0.41
N ASN A 108 -0.43 7.59 -1.00
CA ASN A 108 -1.12 6.30 -1.14
C ASN A 108 -1.39 5.62 0.20
N ASP A 109 -0.38 5.59 1.09
CA ASP A 109 -0.49 4.83 2.32
C ASP A 109 -1.17 5.61 3.43
N ILE A 110 -0.97 6.93 3.48
CA ILE A 110 -1.39 7.79 4.59
C ILE A 110 -2.60 8.65 4.24
N GLY A 111 -2.72 9.08 2.98
CA GLY A 111 -3.76 9.99 2.52
C GLY A 111 -3.38 11.46 2.62
N PHE A 112 -2.09 11.79 2.78
CA PHE A 112 -1.64 13.18 2.69
C PHE A 112 -1.82 13.73 1.28
N VAL A 113 -2.20 15.00 1.16
CA VAL A 113 -2.24 15.69 -0.14
C VAL A 113 -0.82 15.75 -0.69
N ASN A 114 -0.61 15.18 -1.88
CA ASN A 114 0.69 15.21 -2.56
C ASN A 114 0.90 16.57 -3.23
N ARG A 115 1.83 17.37 -2.70
CA ARG A 115 2.16 18.71 -3.23
C ARG A 115 3.39 18.67 -4.15
N GLY A 116 3.90 17.46 -4.40
CA GLY A 116 4.94 17.18 -5.38
C GLY A 116 6.35 17.57 -4.96
N VAL A 117 7.28 17.36 -5.91
CA VAL A 117 8.68 17.76 -5.78
C VAL A 117 8.84 19.21 -6.24
N LYS A 118 9.47 20.02 -5.41
CA LYS A 118 9.78 21.43 -5.65
C LYS A 118 11.29 21.65 -5.74
N ARG A 119 11.69 22.79 -6.31
CA ARG A 119 13.10 23.12 -6.51
C ARG A 119 13.46 24.42 -5.79
N THR A 120 14.26 24.30 -4.74
CA THR A 120 14.76 25.43 -3.94
C THR A 120 16.16 25.13 -3.45
N ASN A 121 17.06 26.11 -3.50
CA ASN A 121 18.43 25.95 -3.01
C ASN A 121 18.53 26.25 -1.50
N PHE A 122 17.84 25.46 -0.68
CA PHE A 122 17.99 25.57 0.79
C PHE A 122 19.43 25.26 1.22
N ASN A 123 19.89 25.91 2.29
CA ASN A 123 21.33 25.97 2.61
C ASN A 123 21.96 24.58 2.80
N VAL A 124 21.31 23.70 3.56
CA VAL A 124 21.82 22.36 3.93
C VAL A 124 21.88 21.45 2.71
N ILE A 125 20.77 21.24 2.01
CA ILE A 125 20.74 20.41 0.78
C ILE A 125 21.64 20.97 -0.33
N SER A 126 21.81 22.31 -0.41
CA SER A 126 22.77 22.92 -1.33
C SER A 126 24.22 22.67 -0.94
N ALA A 127 24.54 22.67 0.36
CA ALA A 127 25.86 22.34 0.85
C ALA A 127 26.23 20.87 0.60
N ALA A 128 25.26 19.96 0.77
CA ALA A 128 25.41 18.55 0.40
C ALA A 128 25.64 18.39 -1.11
N LYS A 129 24.79 19.03 -1.94
CA LYS A 129 24.88 18.93 -3.40
C LYS A 129 26.18 19.47 -3.97
N ARG A 130 26.69 20.59 -3.44
CA ARG A 130 28.02 21.13 -3.81
C ARG A 130 29.17 20.15 -3.52
N GLN A 131 28.98 19.20 -2.61
CA GLN A 131 29.96 18.17 -2.28
C GLN A 131 29.72 16.85 -3.03
N GLY A 132 28.74 16.80 -3.93
CA GLY A 132 28.46 15.65 -4.80
C GLY A 132 27.39 14.68 -4.29
N ALA A 133 26.86 14.88 -3.08
CA ALA A 133 25.77 14.04 -2.55
C ALA A 133 24.41 14.53 -3.09
N SER A 134 23.54 13.63 -3.54
CA SER A 134 22.15 13.98 -3.82
C SER A 134 21.44 14.32 -2.51
N ALA A 135 20.55 15.32 -2.51
CA ALA A 135 19.95 15.80 -1.27
C ALA A 135 18.56 16.38 -1.44
N ALA A 136 17.70 16.13 -0.46
CA ALA A 136 16.34 16.66 -0.40
C ALA A 136 15.94 17.12 1.01
N LEU A 137 15.01 18.06 1.07
CA LEU A 137 14.33 18.52 2.29
C LEU A 137 12.87 18.09 2.20
N LEU A 138 12.44 17.21 3.09
CA LEU A 138 11.06 16.73 3.17
C LEU A 138 10.30 17.52 4.22
N GLU A 139 9.23 18.18 3.79
CA GLU A 139 8.16 18.65 4.66
C GLU A 139 7.17 17.50 4.84
N VAL A 140 7.21 16.84 6.00
CA VAL A 140 6.43 15.61 6.25
C VAL A 140 4.93 15.91 6.17
N CYS A 141 4.48 16.94 6.88
CA CYS A 141 3.14 17.52 6.80
C CYS A 141 3.13 18.95 7.37
N PHE A 142 1.98 19.63 7.41
CA PHE A 142 1.85 20.96 8.00
C PHE A 142 1.59 20.89 9.51
N ILE A 143 2.50 21.42 10.33
CA ILE A 143 2.36 21.40 11.80
C ILE A 143 1.21 22.26 12.32
N ASP A 144 0.84 23.30 11.58
CA ASP A 144 -0.28 24.18 11.92
C ASP A 144 -1.63 23.67 11.41
N ASN A 145 -1.66 22.61 10.61
CA ASN A 145 -2.90 21.96 10.22
C ASN A 145 -3.27 20.84 11.21
N GLU A 146 -4.43 20.98 11.85
CA GLU A 146 -4.89 20.02 12.87
C GLU A 146 -5.07 18.61 12.31
N GLY A 147 -5.59 18.47 11.08
CA GLY A 147 -5.82 17.17 10.43
C GLY A 147 -4.53 16.44 10.09
N ASP A 148 -3.52 17.16 9.58
CA ASP A 148 -2.19 16.62 9.31
C ASP A 148 -1.51 16.13 10.59
N ILE A 149 -1.56 16.92 11.67
CA ILE A 149 -0.94 16.53 12.94
C ILE A 149 -1.70 15.41 13.63
N PHE A 150 -3.03 15.41 13.59
CA PHE A 150 -3.84 14.29 14.07
C PHE A 150 -3.45 12.98 13.35
N THR A 151 -3.35 13.04 12.01
CA THR A 151 -2.94 11.90 11.19
C THR A 151 -1.51 11.47 11.50
N TYR A 152 -0.58 12.43 11.62
CA TYR A 152 0.81 12.15 12.00
C TYR A 152 0.90 11.41 13.32
N GLN A 153 0.26 11.93 14.38
CA GLN A 153 0.30 11.32 15.71
C GLN A 153 -0.34 9.93 15.74
N GLY A 154 -1.45 9.73 15.02
CA GLY A 154 -2.16 8.44 14.97
C GLY A 154 -1.50 7.39 14.07
N ARG A 155 -0.66 7.80 13.10
CA ARG A 155 -0.14 6.92 12.04
C ARG A 155 1.38 6.99 11.85
N LYS A 156 2.13 7.42 12.88
CA LYS A 156 3.61 7.59 12.83
C LYS A 156 4.32 6.43 12.15
N LYS A 157 4.05 5.19 12.60
CA LYS A 157 4.72 4.01 12.04
C LYS A 157 4.48 3.86 10.54
N SER A 158 3.22 3.97 10.09
CA SER A 158 2.90 3.93 8.66
C SER A 158 3.58 5.06 7.88
N ILE A 159 3.66 6.28 8.43
CA ILE A 159 4.35 7.41 7.78
C ILE A 159 5.83 7.11 7.61
N ILE A 160 6.48 6.59 8.65
CA ILE A 160 7.90 6.21 8.59
C ILE A 160 8.13 5.09 7.58
N THR A 161 7.29 4.05 7.57
CA THR A 161 7.35 2.97 6.58
C THR A 161 7.10 3.49 5.16
N ALA A 162 6.21 4.46 4.96
CA ALA A 162 5.95 5.07 3.65
C ALA A 162 7.18 5.86 3.15
N ILE A 163 7.81 6.67 4.01
CA ILE A 163 9.06 7.38 3.69
C ILE A 163 10.17 6.37 3.35
N ALA A 164 10.36 5.35 4.19
CA ALA A 164 11.36 4.30 3.99
C ALA A 164 11.11 3.52 2.69
N SER A 165 9.85 3.23 2.35
CA SER A 165 9.45 2.56 1.12
C SER A 165 9.72 3.41 -0.11
N GLY A 166 9.45 4.71 -0.06
CA GLY A 166 9.80 5.65 -1.14
C GLY A 166 11.30 5.73 -1.38
N ILE A 167 12.10 5.78 -0.31
CA ILE A 167 13.57 5.72 -0.39
C ILE A 167 14.03 4.39 -1.00
N ALA A 168 13.50 3.27 -0.49
CA ALA A 168 13.87 1.94 -0.96
C ALA A 168 13.53 1.74 -2.45
N GLU A 169 12.34 2.15 -2.87
CA GLU A 169 11.93 2.08 -4.27
C GLU A 169 12.82 2.95 -5.17
N GLY A 170 13.03 4.21 -4.81
CA GLY A 170 13.79 5.15 -5.63
C GLY A 170 15.25 4.75 -5.83
N PHE A 171 15.83 4.01 -4.88
CA PHE A 171 17.20 3.50 -4.95
C PHE A 171 17.31 2.01 -5.29
N GLY A 172 16.18 1.31 -5.55
CA GLY A 172 16.17 -0.12 -5.84
C GLY A 172 16.68 -1.00 -4.68
N LEU A 173 16.43 -0.59 -3.44
CA LEU A 173 16.76 -1.33 -2.23
C LEU A 173 15.64 -2.31 -1.86
N LYS A 174 15.92 -3.19 -0.90
CA LYS A 174 14.88 -4.04 -0.30
C LYS A 174 13.84 -3.18 0.41
N ALA A 175 12.55 -3.45 0.15
CA ALA A 175 11.46 -2.75 0.84
C ALA A 175 11.50 -2.99 2.37
N PRO A 176 11.02 -2.02 3.18
CA PRO A 176 10.87 -2.21 4.62
C PRO A 176 9.91 -3.36 4.95
N LYS A 177 10.06 -3.94 6.14
CA LYS A 177 9.14 -4.95 6.64
C LYS A 177 7.82 -4.27 7.02
N SER A 178 6.80 -4.39 6.17
CA SER A 178 5.46 -3.88 6.48
C SER A 178 4.81 -4.70 7.61
N ASP A 179 4.24 -4.05 8.62
CA ASP A 179 3.30 -4.72 9.56
C ASP A 179 1.89 -4.84 8.97
N ARG A 180 1.61 -4.15 7.86
CA ARG A 180 0.35 -4.35 7.16
C ARG A 180 0.36 -5.74 6.57
N HIS A 181 -0.75 -6.43 6.78
CA HIS A 181 -0.95 -7.71 6.16
C HIS A 181 -0.83 -7.57 4.64
N TRP A 182 -0.15 -8.51 3.98
CA TRP A 182 0.12 -8.44 2.53
C TRP A 182 -1.16 -8.28 1.67
N ALA A 183 -2.29 -8.73 2.21
CA ALA A 183 -3.60 -8.66 1.55
C ALA A 183 -4.38 -7.36 1.81
N GLU A 184 -3.95 -6.51 2.76
CA GLU A 184 -4.63 -5.26 3.11
C GLU A 184 -4.75 -4.33 1.91
N LYS A 185 -3.72 -4.24 1.08
CA LYS A 185 -3.75 -3.45 -0.16
C LYS A 185 -4.87 -3.84 -1.13
N TYR A 186 -5.20 -5.14 -1.22
CA TYR A 186 -6.29 -5.62 -2.07
C TYR A 186 -7.64 -5.29 -1.44
N CYS A 187 -7.75 -5.43 -0.12
CA CYS A 187 -8.95 -5.07 0.64
C CYS A 187 -9.26 -3.58 0.48
N ASP A 188 -8.27 -2.71 0.68
CA ASP A 188 -8.38 -1.26 0.50
C ASP A 188 -8.80 -0.91 -0.92
N LYS A 189 -8.20 -1.54 -1.92
CA LYS A 189 -8.55 -1.30 -3.32
C LYS A 189 -10.00 -1.68 -3.61
N LEU A 190 -10.42 -2.88 -3.23
CA LEU A 190 -11.77 -3.37 -3.48
C LEU A 190 -12.84 -2.58 -2.70
N ALA A 191 -12.54 -2.18 -1.46
CA ALA A 191 -13.40 -1.31 -0.66
C ALA A 191 -13.55 0.09 -1.30
N SER A 192 -12.45 0.68 -1.81
CA SER A 192 -12.47 1.99 -2.48
C SER A 192 -13.34 2.00 -3.75
N LEU A 193 -13.48 0.84 -4.40
CA LEU A 193 -14.32 0.65 -5.59
C LEU A 193 -15.77 0.27 -5.23
N GLY A 194 -16.09 0.13 -3.95
CA GLY A 194 -17.42 -0.25 -3.47
C GLY A 194 -17.77 -1.73 -3.67
N TYR A 195 -16.77 -2.60 -3.86
CA TYR A 195 -17.01 -4.03 -4.11
C TYR A 195 -17.15 -4.87 -2.83
N LEU A 196 -16.63 -4.39 -1.69
CA LEU A 196 -16.71 -5.07 -0.40
C LEU A 196 -16.73 -4.09 0.78
N ASP A 197 -17.11 -4.61 1.94
CA ASP A 197 -16.97 -3.95 3.24
C ASP A 197 -15.66 -4.38 3.92
N LYS A 198 -14.80 -3.41 4.23
CA LYS A 198 -13.49 -3.65 4.85
C LYS A 198 -13.60 -4.32 6.22
N ASP A 199 -14.67 -4.05 6.99
CA ASP A 199 -14.83 -4.62 8.33
C ASP A 199 -15.14 -6.12 8.32
N VAL A 200 -15.74 -6.60 7.22
CA VAL A 200 -15.98 -8.03 6.99
C VAL A 200 -14.73 -8.71 6.42
N TRP A 201 -14.00 -8.04 5.52
CA TRP A 201 -12.91 -8.65 4.75
C TRP A 201 -11.50 -8.48 5.37
N LYS A 202 -11.37 -7.82 6.53
CA LYS A 202 -10.09 -7.64 7.24
C LYS A 202 -9.49 -8.90 7.85
N TYR A 203 -10.24 -10.01 7.91
CA TYR A 203 -9.78 -11.30 8.46
C TYR A 203 -9.03 -12.13 7.41
N TYR A 204 -7.89 -11.59 6.95
CA TYR A 204 -7.22 -12.03 5.73
C TYR A 204 -6.81 -13.50 5.67
N GLU A 205 -6.48 -14.11 6.82
CA GLU A 205 -6.00 -15.50 6.91
C GLU A 205 -7.12 -16.50 7.26
N CYS A 206 -8.35 -16.03 7.52
CA CYS A 206 -9.48 -16.91 7.76
C CYS A 206 -9.97 -17.54 6.45
N ASP A 207 -10.39 -18.80 6.53
CA ASP A 207 -11.06 -19.47 5.42
C ASP A 207 -12.32 -18.70 5.03
N MET A 208 -12.48 -18.48 3.73
CA MET A 208 -13.56 -17.67 3.19
C MET A 208 -14.78 -18.54 2.90
N PRO A 209 -15.97 -18.21 3.44
CA PRO A 209 -17.22 -18.87 3.06
C PRO A 209 -17.53 -18.68 1.56
N VAL A 210 -18.13 -19.69 0.93
CA VAL A 210 -18.54 -19.63 -0.48
C VAL A 210 -19.41 -18.40 -0.74
N SER A 211 -20.33 -18.09 0.18
CA SER A 211 -21.23 -16.94 0.09
C SER A 211 -20.52 -15.60 -0.12
N HIS A 212 -19.41 -15.37 0.59
CA HIS A 212 -18.62 -14.14 0.48
C HIS A 212 -17.86 -14.08 -0.85
N GLY A 213 -17.25 -15.21 -1.26
CA GLY A 213 -16.57 -15.29 -2.55
C GLY A 213 -17.51 -15.02 -3.73
N LEU A 214 -18.72 -15.57 -3.70
CA LEU A 214 -19.74 -15.30 -4.72
C LEU A 214 -20.17 -13.84 -4.72
N ALA A 215 -20.39 -13.23 -3.56
CA ALA A 215 -20.82 -11.84 -3.46
C ALA A 215 -19.80 -10.88 -4.08
N LEU A 216 -18.51 -11.07 -3.78
CA LEU A 216 -17.45 -10.26 -4.38
C LEU A 216 -17.38 -10.45 -5.91
N LEU A 217 -17.51 -11.68 -6.41
CA LEU A 217 -17.53 -11.95 -7.86
C LEU A 217 -18.74 -11.34 -8.55
N ASP A 218 -19.91 -11.35 -7.92
CA ASP A 218 -21.09 -10.72 -8.50
C ASP A 218 -20.94 -9.21 -8.57
N ASN A 219 -20.47 -8.59 -7.48
CA ASN A 219 -20.21 -7.15 -7.40
C ASN A 219 -19.24 -6.68 -8.48
N ILE A 220 -18.08 -7.34 -8.60
CA ILE A 220 -17.05 -6.95 -9.58
C ILE A 220 -17.47 -7.21 -11.03
N THR A 221 -18.36 -8.17 -11.27
CA THR A 221 -18.94 -8.45 -12.60
C THR A 221 -20.23 -7.65 -12.87
N GLY A 222 -20.40 -6.52 -12.18
CA GLY A 222 -21.45 -5.54 -12.44
C GLY A 222 -22.77 -5.76 -11.71
N GLY A 223 -22.74 -6.47 -10.57
CA GLY A 223 -23.80 -6.60 -9.54
C GLY A 223 -25.21 -6.27 -10.02
N ARG A 224 -26.00 -7.28 -10.41
CA ARG A 224 -27.30 -7.06 -11.07
C ARG A 224 -28.51 -7.34 -10.20
N TRP A 225 -28.32 -7.85 -8.99
CA TRP A 225 -29.45 -8.32 -8.20
C TRP A 225 -29.46 -7.66 -6.82
N GLY A 226 -30.32 -6.65 -6.68
CA GLY A 226 -30.74 -6.15 -5.39
C GLY A 226 -31.64 -7.19 -4.76
N SER A 227 -31.12 -8.00 -3.85
CA SER A 227 -31.98 -8.79 -2.98
C SER A 227 -32.82 -7.86 -2.13
N ASN A 228 -34.10 -8.19 -1.97
CA ASN A 228 -34.76 -7.82 -0.72
C ASN A 228 -34.03 -8.58 0.39
N GLU A 229 -32.99 -7.96 0.97
CA GLU A 229 -32.29 -8.45 2.17
C GLU A 229 -33.24 -8.74 3.35
N ALA A 230 -34.51 -8.34 3.22
CA ALA A 230 -35.59 -8.58 4.16
C ALA A 230 -36.23 -9.98 4.09
N ASP A 231 -35.93 -10.81 3.09
CA ASP A 231 -36.46 -12.19 3.05
C ASP A 231 -35.59 -13.15 3.87
N ALA A 232 -35.90 -13.25 5.16
CA ALA A 232 -35.20 -14.15 6.08
C ALA A 232 -35.47 -15.65 5.84
N SER A 233 -36.33 -16.02 4.88
CA SER A 233 -36.61 -17.43 4.55
C SER A 233 -35.53 -18.08 3.68
N ILE A 234 -34.62 -17.27 3.13
CA ILE A 234 -33.54 -17.71 2.26
C ILE A 234 -32.18 -17.21 2.75
N HIS A 235 -31.12 -17.96 2.46
CA HIS A 235 -29.77 -17.51 2.74
C HIS A 235 -29.45 -16.25 1.90
N TRP A 236 -28.85 -15.23 2.52
CA TRP A 236 -28.62 -13.90 1.92
C TRP A 236 -27.89 -13.92 0.56
N ALA A 237 -27.00 -14.90 0.37
CA ALA A 237 -26.26 -15.09 -0.89
C ALA A 237 -27.01 -15.87 -2.00
N GLN A 238 -28.20 -16.44 -1.75
CA GLN A 238 -29.00 -17.08 -2.82
C GLN A 238 -29.32 -16.14 -4.00
N PRO A 239 -29.75 -14.89 -3.75
CA PRO A 239 -29.75 -13.79 -4.71
C PRO A 239 -28.55 -13.68 -5.65
N VAL A 240 -27.35 -13.74 -5.06
CA VAL A 240 -26.07 -13.62 -5.75
C VAL A 240 -25.88 -14.79 -6.72
N ILE A 241 -26.25 -16.01 -6.32
CA ILE A 241 -26.20 -17.19 -7.18
C ILE A 241 -27.09 -16.98 -8.41
N ILE A 242 -28.31 -16.45 -8.26
CA ILE A 242 -29.22 -16.19 -9.38
C ILE A 242 -28.59 -15.21 -10.37
N SER A 243 -27.98 -14.14 -9.86
CA SER A 243 -27.26 -13.16 -10.67
C SER A 243 -26.13 -13.80 -11.47
N LEU A 244 -25.27 -14.57 -10.79
CA LEU A 244 -24.13 -15.26 -11.42
C LEU A 244 -24.56 -16.32 -12.44
N CYS A 245 -25.67 -17.03 -12.20
CA CYS A 245 -26.28 -17.91 -13.20
C CYS A 245 -26.74 -17.12 -14.44
N GLY A 246 -27.39 -15.98 -14.24
CA GLY A 246 -27.81 -15.09 -15.34
C GLY A 246 -26.62 -14.55 -16.16
N LYS A 247 -25.44 -14.45 -15.55
CA LYS A 247 -24.18 -14.07 -16.20
C LYS A 247 -23.45 -15.26 -16.84
N GLY A 248 -23.94 -16.48 -16.68
CA GLY A 248 -23.28 -17.70 -17.15
C GLY A 248 -22.03 -18.09 -16.37
N VAL A 249 -21.79 -17.48 -15.21
CA VAL A 249 -20.63 -17.77 -14.36
C VAL A 249 -20.82 -19.10 -13.64
N ILE A 250 -22.03 -19.33 -13.12
CA ILE A 250 -22.46 -20.56 -12.45
C ILE A 250 -23.45 -21.28 -13.37
N THR A 251 -23.30 -22.60 -13.50
CA THR A 251 -24.20 -23.43 -14.31
C THR A 251 -25.09 -24.34 -13.48
N ASP A 252 -24.62 -24.82 -12.32
CA ASP A 252 -25.40 -25.65 -11.41
C ASP A 252 -25.90 -24.81 -10.22
N LYS A 253 -27.10 -24.25 -10.33
CA LYS A 253 -27.66 -23.41 -9.27
C LYS A 253 -27.76 -24.13 -7.92
N GLN A 254 -28.20 -25.40 -7.92
CA GLN A 254 -28.51 -26.11 -6.68
C GLN A 254 -27.25 -26.43 -5.89
N GLN A 255 -26.18 -26.82 -6.58
CA GLN A 255 -24.88 -27.05 -5.94
C GLN A 255 -24.42 -25.86 -5.09
N TYR A 256 -24.52 -24.64 -5.61
CA TYR A 256 -24.09 -23.44 -4.86
C TYR A 256 -25.06 -23.06 -3.75
N VAL A 257 -26.36 -23.32 -3.91
CA VAL A 257 -27.35 -23.14 -2.85
C VAL A 257 -27.03 -24.06 -1.66
N ASP A 258 -26.69 -25.32 -1.95
CA ASP A 258 -26.33 -26.28 -0.90
C ASP A 258 -25.03 -25.87 -0.20
N LEU A 259 -24.02 -25.37 -0.95
CA LEU A 259 -22.76 -24.89 -0.36
C LEU A 259 -22.97 -23.71 0.61
N ILE A 260 -23.76 -22.70 0.21
CA ILE A 260 -23.99 -21.53 1.09
C ILE A 260 -24.90 -21.87 2.28
N THR A 261 -25.86 -22.78 2.11
CA THR A 261 -26.79 -23.16 3.20
C THR A 261 -26.09 -23.99 4.28
N ASN A 262 -25.01 -24.69 3.91
CA ASN A 262 -24.18 -25.44 4.84
C ASN A 262 -22.96 -24.64 5.35
N ASP A 263 -22.90 -23.32 5.11
CA ASP A 263 -21.77 -22.45 5.47
C ASP A 263 -20.40 -23.01 5.01
N ALA A 264 -20.36 -23.64 3.84
CA ALA A 264 -19.15 -24.26 3.32
C ALA A 264 -18.08 -23.19 3.00
N ASN A 265 -16.83 -23.50 3.29
CA ASN A 265 -15.68 -22.70 2.86
C ASN A 265 -15.34 -22.96 1.40
N MET A 266 -14.88 -21.91 0.72
CA MET A 266 -14.44 -21.95 -0.66
C MET A 266 -13.17 -22.79 -0.78
N SER A 267 -13.21 -23.89 -1.54
CA SER A 267 -12.01 -24.66 -1.88
C SER A 267 -11.21 -24.00 -3.00
N ASN A 268 -9.91 -24.32 -3.10
CA ASN A 268 -9.08 -23.91 -4.23
C ASN A 268 -9.70 -24.35 -5.56
N ALA A 269 -10.24 -25.57 -5.62
CA ALA A 269 -10.88 -26.10 -6.82
C ALA A 269 -12.06 -25.23 -7.29
N LEU A 270 -12.96 -24.89 -6.37
CA LEU A 270 -14.13 -24.07 -6.65
C LEU A 270 -13.73 -22.64 -7.02
N CYS A 271 -12.78 -22.06 -6.27
CA CYS A 271 -12.24 -20.74 -6.54
C CYS A 271 -11.64 -20.63 -7.94
N LEU A 272 -10.81 -21.60 -8.35
CA LEU A 272 -10.20 -21.64 -9.68
C LEU A 272 -11.26 -21.75 -10.78
N ALA A 273 -12.30 -22.58 -10.58
CA ALA A 273 -13.37 -22.73 -11.55
C ALA A 273 -14.18 -21.45 -11.74
N LEU A 274 -14.56 -20.80 -10.64
CA LEU A 274 -15.27 -19.52 -10.67
C LEU A 274 -14.41 -18.43 -11.31
N MET A 275 -13.13 -18.35 -10.95
CA MET A 275 -12.21 -17.36 -11.50
C MET A 275 -12.00 -17.55 -13.01
N ASP A 276 -11.82 -18.81 -13.44
CA ASP A 276 -11.69 -19.13 -14.86
C ASP A 276 -12.95 -18.75 -15.64
N SER A 277 -14.12 -18.98 -15.05
CA SER A 277 -15.42 -18.58 -15.61
C SER A 277 -15.56 -17.07 -15.80
N VAL A 278 -15.29 -16.26 -14.75
CA VAL A 278 -15.38 -14.79 -14.84
C VAL A 278 -14.29 -14.16 -15.71
N THR A 279 -13.20 -14.88 -16.01
CA THR A 279 -12.11 -14.44 -16.90
C THR A 279 -12.23 -15.03 -18.31
N GLY A 280 -13.45 -15.28 -18.79
CA GLY A 280 -13.72 -15.71 -20.17
C GLY A 280 -13.77 -17.23 -20.38
N GLY A 281 -13.80 -18.01 -19.31
CA GLY A 281 -13.94 -19.47 -19.33
C GLY A 281 -12.69 -20.23 -19.78
N MET A 282 -12.73 -21.55 -19.65
CA MET A 282 -11.58 -22.42 -19.87
C MET A 282 -11.01 -22.31 -21.29
N CYS A 283 -9.69 -22.11 -21.37
CA CYS A 283 -8.96 -22.14 -22.64
C CYS A 283 -9.24 -23.45 -23.40
N LYS A 284 -9.48 -23.35 -24.71
CA LYS A 284 -9.91 -24.48 -25.54
C LYS A 284 -9.01 -25.71 -25.43
N ARG A 285 -7.69 -25.53 -25.26
CA ARG A 285 -6.71 -26.62 -25.13
C ARG A 285 -6.88 -27.50 -23.90
N TYR A 286 -7.62 -27.05 -22.88
CA TYR A 286 -7.79 -27.79 -21.63
C TYR A 286 -9.15 -28.48 -21.46
N LYS A 287 -10.15 -28.18 -22.30
CA LYS A 287 -11.54 -28.65 -22.12
C LYS A 287 -11.70 -30.17 -22.03
N ASP A 288 -10.88 -30.92 -22.78
CA ASP A 288 -10.94 -32.39 -22.83
C ASP A 288 -9.67 -33.05 -22.25
N ARG A 289 -8.80 -32.27 -21.62
CA ARG A 289 -7.53 -32.78 -21.07
C ARG A 289 -7.80 -33.55 -19.78
N LYS A 290 -7.46 -34.84 -19.77
CA LYS A 290 -7.47 -35.65 -18.54
C LYS A 290 -6.36 -35.21 -17.60
N THR A 291 -6.69 -35.07 -16.33
CA THR A 291 -5.79 -34.65 -15.26
C THR A 291 -6.08 -35.47 -13.99
N ASP A 292 -5.19 -35.38 -13.02
CA ASP A 292 -5.33 -35.95 -11.67
C ASP A 292 -6.48 -35.32 -10.86
N HIS A 293 -6.85 -34.08 -11.19
CA HIS A 293 -7.92 -33.35 -10.55
C HIS A 293 -8.63 -32.41 -11.52
N TRP A 294 -9.96 -32.36 -11.48
CA TRP A 294 -10.78 -31.60 -12.44
C TRP A 294 -10.44 -30.10 -12.47
N ALA A 295 -10.04 -29.52 -11.34
CA ALA A 295 -9.65 -28.10 -11.26
C ALA A 295 -8.27 -27.78 -11.83
N ARG A 296 -7.42 -28.79 -12.13
CA ARG A 296 -6.09 -28.55 -12.71
C ARG A 296 -6.17 -27.85 -14.07
N ASN A 297 -7.19 -28.16 -14.86
CA ASN A 297 -7.43 -27.48 -16.13
C ASN A 297 -7.80 -26.00 -15.94
N CYS A 298 -8.51 -25.65 -14.86
CA CYS A 298 -8.81 -24.25 -14.53
C CYS A 298 -7.55 -23.50 -14.10
N LEU A 299 -6.70 -24.13 -13.29
CA LEU A 299 -5.41 -23.56 -12.87
C LEU A 299 -4.51 -23.22 -14.07
N ASP A 300 -4.31 -24.18 -14.98
CA ASP A 300 -3.45 -23.97 -16.14
C ASP A 300 -4.06 -22.95 -17.13
N SER A 301 -5.39 -22.93 -17.25
CA SER A 301 -6.13 -21.90 -18.01
C SER A 301 -5.88 -20.50 -17.44
N LEU A 302 -5.93 -20.34 -16.11
CA LEU A 302 -5.66 -19.07 -15.43
C LEU A 302 -4.18 -18.65 -15.51
N CYS A 303 -3.25 -19.60 -15.54
CA CYS A 303 -1.84 -19.30 -15.81
C CYS A 303 -1.63 -18.77 -17.24
N ASP A 304 -2.26 -19.40 -18.24
CA ASP A 304 -2.20 -18.94 -19.64
C ASP A 304 -2.81 -17.54 -19.83
N LYS A 305 -3.83 -17.21 -19.03
CA LYS A 305 -4.46 -15.89 -19.00
C LYS A 305 -3.66 -14.86 -18.19
N ALA A 306 -2.50 -15.23 -17.65
CA ALA A 306 -1.68 -14.39 -16.77
C ALA A 306 -2.44 -13.87 -15.53
N VAL A 307 -3.40 -14.66 -15.03
CA VAL A 307 -4.12 -14.39 -13.78
C VAL A 307 -3.39 -14.99 -12.58
N ILE A 308 -2.81 -16.19 -12.76
CA ILE A 308 -2.02 -16.89 -11.73
C ILE A 308 -0.57 -17.04 -12.18
N TYR A 309 0.35 -16.52 -11.37
CA TYR A 309 1.80 -16.61 -11.59
C TYR A 309 2.50 -17.64 -10.69
N THR A 310 1.81 -18.14 -9.65
CA THR A 310 2.34 -19.07 -8.65
C THR A 310 1.47 -20.32 -8.53
N PRO A 311 1.45 -21.19 -9.55
CA PRO A 311 0.51 -22.32 -9.62
C PRO A 311 0.65 -23.30 -8.44
N ASP A 312 1.85 -23.49 -7.91
CA ASP A 312 2.11 -24.38 -6.77
C ASP A 312 1.34 -23.99 -5.50
N ALA A 313 0.92 -22.73 -5.36
CA ALA A 313 0.10 -22.31 -4.23
C ALA A 313 -1.34 -22.86 -4.30
N TRP A 314 -1.79 -23.32 -5.47
CA TRP A 314 -3.19 -23.66 -5.76
C TRP A 314 -3.43 -25.16 -5.98
N VAL A 315 -2.39 -26.00 -5.89
CA VAL A 315 -2.49 -27.44 -6.19
C VAL A 315 -3.14 -28.27 -5.08
N ASN A 316 -3.26 -27.73 -3.86
CA ASN A 316 -4.10 -28.35 -2.81
C ASN A 316 -5.58 -28.04 -3.09
N PHE A 317 -6.14 -28.71 -4.09
CA PHE A 317 -7.45 -28.37 -4.65
C PHE A 317 -8.61 -28.40 -3.63
N GLU A 318 -8.55 -29.29 -2.64
CA GLU A 318 -9.56 -29.39 -1.57
C GLU A 318 -9.29 -28.44 -0.39
N GLY A 319 -8.12 -27.80 -0.35
CA GLY A 319 -7.79 -26.81 0.67
C GLY A 319 -8.65 -25.56 0.56
N ALA A 320 -9.02 -25.00 1.71
CA ALA A 320 -9.77 -23.77 1.78
C ALA A 320 -8.96 -22.56 1.30
N VAL A 321 -9.66 -21.57 0.75
CA VAL A 321 -9.11 -20.30 0.30
C VAL A 321 -9.37 -19.25 1.37
N SER A 322 -8.31 -18.59 1.82
CA SER A 322 -8.43 -17.46 2.74
C SER A 322 -8.99 -16.20 2.04
N TYR A 323 -9.61 -15.28 2.80
CA TYR A 323 -10.04 -13.97 2.29
C TYR A 323 -8.93 -13.22 1.51
N GLY A 324 -7.72 -13.16 2.05
CA GLY A 324 -6.61 -12.43 1.45
C GLY A 324 -6.17 -13.00 0.10
N ARG A 325 -6.06 -14.33 0.00
CA ARG A 325 -5.77 -15.03 -1.26
C ARG A 325 -6.84 -14.80 -2.31
N PHE A 326 -8.11 -14.83 -1.92
CA PHE A 326 -9.20 -14.59 -2.86
C PHE A 326 -9.17 -13.16 -3.41
N MET A 327 -9.03 -12.15 -2.53
CA MET A 327 -8.94 -10.74 -2.95
C MET A 327 -7.75 -10.48 -3.88
N GLY A 328 -6.58 -11.06 -3.57
CA GLY A 328 -5.40 -10.96 -4.43
C GLY A 328 -5.65 -11.55 -5.82
N LEU A 329 -6.29 -12.72 -5.90
CA LEU A 329 -6.64 -13.35 -7.18
C LEU A 329 -7.64 -12.50 -7.97
N VAL A 330 -8.69 -11.99 -7.32
CA VAL A 330 -9.68 -11.09 -7.93
C VAL A 330 -9.00 -9.83 -8.48
N CYS A 331 -8.15 -9.18 -7.69
CA CYS A 331 -7.44 -7.98 -8.14
C CYS A 331 -6.57 -8.24 -9.37
N ASN A 332 -5.86 -9.37 -9.41
CA ASN A 332 -5.06 -9.76 -10.57
C ASN A 332 -5.94 -10.01 -11.81
N ALA A 333 -7.04 -10.74 -11.64
CA ALA A 333 -7.93 -11.11 -12.73
C ALA A 333 -8.57 -9.90 -13.44
N PHE A 334 -8.82 -8.83 -12.69
CA PHE A 334 -9.49 -7.62 -13.18
C PHE A 334 -8.54 -6.42 -13.34
N GLY A 335 -7.23 -6.61 -13.19
CA GLY A 335 -6.23 -5.55 -13.38
C GLY A 335 -6.41 -4.36 -12.44
N LEU A 336 -6.75 -4.62 -11.17
CA LEU A 336 -7.07 -3.59 -10.19
C LEU A 336 -5.87 -3.08 -9.38
N MET A 337 -4.69 -3.65 -9.58
CA MET A 337 -3.46 -3.35 -8.84
C MET A 337 -2.33 -2.92 -9.77
#